data_AF-A0A9E1HXE4-F1
#
_entry.id   AF-A0A9E1HXE4-F1
#
_cell.length_a   1.000
_cell.length_b   1.000
_cell.length_c   1.000
_cell.angle_alpha   90.00
_cell.angle_beta   90.00
_cell.angle_gamma   90.00
#
_symmetry.space_group_name_H-M   'P 1'
#
loop_
_entity.id
_entity.type
_entity.pdbx_description
1 polymer ?
#
loop_
_entity_poly.entity_id
_entity_poly.type
_entity_poly.pdbx_seq_one_letter_code
_entity_poly.pdbx_strand_id
1 'polypeptide(L)'
;MNILTSEARFRQRVIKYSFKNGVTKASIRFHRSRQAIYEWRAKYDGKSWKSLVDKSHRPHHHPNEHTAEEKQMILRLYPYHKDDMIMLWDALRKKGYTRSYTSLVRVVNKWIKPEIKQ
;
A
#
# COMPACT_ATOMS: atom_id res chain seq x y z
N MET A 1 18.21 8.27 -14.61
CA MET A 1 17.66 9.32 -13.72
C MET A 1 16.18 9.00 -13.50
N ASN A 2 15.73 8.71 -12.27
CA ASN A 2 14.34 8.28 -12.03
C ASN A 2 13.38 9.48 -12.03
N ILE A 3 12.25 9.37 -12.74
CA ILE A 3 11.24 10.45 -12.90
C ILE A 3 10.77 10.97 -11.52
N LEU A 4 10.53 10.07 -10.57
CA LEU A 4 10.10 10.39 -9.20
C LEU A 4 11.12 11.27 -8.45
N THR A 5 12.41 11.04 -8.66
CA THR A 5 13.49 11.83 -8.05
C THR A 5 13.55 13.24 -8.64
N SER A 6 13.27 13.38 -9.93
CA SER A 6 13.25 14.67 -10.61
C SER A 6 12.09 15.54 -10.10
N GLU A 7 10.89 14.96 -10.01
CA GLU A 7 9.68 15.66 -9.56
C GLU A 7 9.79 16.13 -8.10
N ALA A 8 10.31 15.27 -7.21
CA ALA A 8 10.50 15.64 -5.80
C ALA A 8 11.52 16.79 -5.63
N ARG A 9 12.59 16.81 -6.43
CA ARG A 9 13.55 17.93 -6.46
C ARG A 9 12.93 19.19 -7.04
N PHE A 10 12.07 19.09 -8.05
CA PHE A 10 11.29 20.20 -8.57
C PHE A 10 10.40 20.81 -7.48
N ARG A 11 9.60 19.99 -6.79
CA ARG A 11 8.76 20.43 -5.67
C ARG A 11 9.58 21.10 -4.57
N GLN A 12 10.76 20.58 -4.24
CA GLN A 12 11.65 21.21 -3.26
C GLN A 12 12.05 22.64 -3.70
N ARG A 13 12.36 22.86 -4.97
CA ARG A 13 12.66 24.20 -5.51
C ARG A 13 11.46 25.13 -5.40
N VAL A 14 10.27 24.66 -5.75
CA VAL A 14 9.02 25.44 -5.64
C VAL A 14 8.77 25.86 -4.19
N ILE A 15 8.91 24.93 -3.25
CA ILE A 15 8.70 25.18 -1.82
C ILE A 15 9.73 26.19 -1.28
N LYS A 16 11.03 25.99 -1.55
CA LYS A 16 12.08 26.94 -1.14
C LYS A 16 11.81 28.34 -1.66
N TYR A 17 11.40 28.47 -2.91
CA TYR A 17 11.03 29.76 -3.48
C TYR A 17 9.79 30.36 -2.82
N SER A 18 8.78 29.53 -2.52
CA SER A 18 7.57 29.97 -1.85
C SER A 18 7.85 30.51 -0.45
N PHE A 19 8.76 29.91 0.32
CA PHE A 19 9.12 30.39 1.66
C PHE A 19 9.75 31.79 1.62
N LYS A 20 10.54 32.07 0.58
CA LYS A 20 11.19 33.38 0.39
C LYS A 20 10.25 34.45 -0.21
N ASN A 21 9.35 34.08 -1.11
CA ASN A 21 8.61 35.05 -1.96
C ASN A 21 7.08 35.00 -1.80
N GLY A 22 6.56 34.06 -1.00
CA GLY A 22 5.13 33.80 -0.86
C GLY A 22 4.59 32.80 -1.90
N VAL A 23 3.44 32.19 -1.58
CA VAL A 23 2.79 31.15 -2.40
C VAL A 23 2.28 31.69 -3.73
N THR A 24 1.74 32.91 -3.77
CA THR A 24 1.22 33.52 -5.01
C THR A 24 2.31 33.70 -6.05
N LYS A 25 3.47 34.26 -5.67
CA LYS A 25 4.61 34.42 -6.60
C LYS A 25 5.15 33.06 -7.06
N ALA A 26 5.19 32.07 -6.16
CA ALA A 26 5.61 30.71 -6.51
C ALA A 26 4.66 30.04 -7.51
N SER A 27 3.35 30.20 -7.30
CA SER A 27 2.30 29.67 -8.17
C SER A 27 2.43 30.23 -9.59
N ILE A 28 2.60 31.55 -9.72
CA ILE A 28 2.81 32.22 -11.00
C ILE A 28 4.11 31.75 -11.67
N ARG A 29 5.22 31.71 -10.92
CA ARG A 29 6.55 31.36 -11.46
C ARG A 29 6.64 29.94 -11.96
N PHE A 30 6.04 28.99 -11.24
CA PHE A 30 6.19 27.55 -11.52
C PHE A 30 4.96 26.94 -12.16
N HIS A 31 3.93 27.73 -12.47
CA HIS A 31 2.67 27.28 -13.07
C HIS A 31 2.07 26.08 -12.31
N ARG A 32 1.91 26.26 -10.99
CA ARG A 32 1.30 25.28 -10.09
C ARG A 32 0.22 25.94 -9.25
N SER A 33 -0.86 25.21 -8.98
CA SER A 33 -1.94 25.75 -8.16
C SER A 33 -1.42 26.11 -6.77
N ARG A 34 -1.97 27.18 -6.18
CA ARG A 34 -1.63 27.58 -4.80
C ARG A 34 -1.89 26.44 -3.83
N GLN A 35 -2.96 25.67 -4.05
CA GLN A 35 -3.33 24.50 -3.26
C GLN A 35 -2.24 23.42 -3.26
N ALA A 36 -1.72 23.06 -4.43
CA ALA A 36 -0.64 22.07 -4.51
C ALA A 36 0.61 22.52 -3.75
N ILE A 37 0.93 23.82 -3.80
CA ILE A 37 2.07 24.38 -3.07
C ILE A 37 1.84 24.33 -1.55
N TYR A 38 0.61 24.58 -1.07
CA TYR A 38 0.27 24.41 0.34
C TYR A 38 0.36 22.95 0.79
N GLU A 39 -0.14 22.01 0.00
CA GLU A 39 -0.02 20.58 0.29
C GLU A 39 1.43 20.12 0.35
N TRP A 40 2.26 20.59 -0.60
CA TRP A 40 3.68 20.27 -0.60
C TRP A 40 4.40 20.87 0.60
N ARG A 41 4.07 22.11 1.00
CA ARG A 41 4.59 22.73 2.23
C ARG A 41 4.22 21.92 3.47
N ALA A 42 2.97 21.47 3.57
CA ALA A 42 2.52 20.64 4.68
C ALA A 42 3.27 19.29 4.75
N LYS A 43 3.69 18.74 3.61
CA LYS A 43 4.51 17.52 3.51
C LYS A 43 6.02 17.75 3.69
N TYR A 44 6.50 18.98 3.69
CA TYR A 44 7.94 19.26 3.67
C TYR A 44 8.55 19.20 5.07
N ASP A 45 9.53 18.31 5.28
CA ASP A 45 10.23 18.12 6.56
C ASP A 45 11.32 19.18 6.83
N GLY A 46 11.49 20.15 5.93
CA GLY A 46 12.49 21.20 6.01
C GLY A 46 13.87 20.82 5.46
N LYS A 47 14.21 19.52 5.40
CA LYS A 47 15.60 19.06 5.20
C LYS A 47 15.79 18.35 3.85
N SER A 48 14.86 17.52 3.40
CA SER A 48 15.06 16.64 2.26
C SER A 48 13.96 16.73 1.22
N TRP A 49 14.31 16.54 -0.06
CA TRP A 49 13.32 16.32 -1.12
C TRP A 49 12.60 14.99 -0.96
N LYS A 50 13.13 14.05 -0.16
CA LYS A 50 12.52 12.73 0.06
C LYS A 50 11.11 12.81 0.64
N SER A 51 10.80 13.82 1.45
CA SER A 51 9.45 13.99 2.01
C SER A 51 8.40 14.41 0.97
N LEU A 52 8.84 14.87 -0.22
CA LEU A 52 7.99 15.37 -1.31
C LEU A 52 7.73 14.32 -2.40
N VAL A 53 8.29 13.12 -2.24
CA VAL A 53 8.05 12.00 -3.14
C VAL A 53 6.60 11.55 -2.99
N ASP A 54 5.93 11.33 -4.12
CA ASP A 54 4.58 10.78 -4.10
C ASP A 54 4.57 9.36 -3.54
N LYS A 55 3.66 9.11 -2.61
CA LYS A 55 3.38 7.78 -2.11
C LYS A 55 2.44 7.07 -3.07
N SER A 56 2.37 5.75 -2.96
CA SER A 56 1.38 4.95 -3.68
C SER A 56 -0.03 5.43 -3.33
N HIS A 57 -0.86 5.66 -4.34
CA HIS A 57 -2.29 5.93 -4.18
C HIS A 57 -3.12 4.65 -4.10
N ARG A 58 -2.49 3.47 -4.13
CA ARG A 58 -3.18 2.19 -4.08
C ARG A 58 -3.77 1.98 -2.67
N PRO A 59 -5.04 1.59 -2.55
CA PRO A 59 -5.62 1.20 -1.27
C PRO A 59 -4.77 0.12 -0.59
N HIS A 60 -4.51 0.29 0.71
CA HIS A 60 -3.75 -0.68 1.49
C HIS A 60 -4.57 -1.91 1.85
N HIS A 61 -5.87 -1.73 2.09
CA HIS A 61 -6.78 -2.78 2.55
C HIS A 61 -8.14 -2.67 1.87
N HIS A 62 -8.87 -3.79 1.86
CA HIS A 62 -10.27 -3.82 1.46
C HIS A 62 -11.09 -4.60 2.51
N PRO A 63 -12.39 -4.30 2.70
CA PRO A 63 -13.19 -4.88 3.79
C PRO A 63 -13.32 -6.41 3.72
N ASN A 64 -13.23 -6.98 2.51
CA ASN A 64 -13.29 -8.42 2.28
C ASN A 64 -11.91 -9.09 2.27
N GLU A 65 -10.86 -8.39 2.72
CA GLU A 65 -9.52 -8.97 2.82
C GLU A 65 -9.51 -10.01 3.94
N HIS A 66 -8.80 -11.12 3.72
CA HIS A 66 -8.62 -12.13 4.76
C HIS A 66 -7.82 -11.57 5.93
N THR A 67 -8.34 -11.78 7.13
CA THR A 67 -7.69 -11.36 8.36
C THR A 67 -6.46 -12.22 8.66
N ALA A 68 -5.56 -11.72 9.50
CA ALA A 68 -4.40 -12.49 9.94
C ALA A 68 -4.81 -13.80 10.66
N GLU A 69 -5.91 -13.76 11.40
CA GLU A 69 -6.45 -14.93 12.11
C GLU A 69 -6.93 -16.01 11.13
N GLU A 70 -7.68 -15.62 10.09
CA GLU A 70 -8.12 -16.53 9.03
C GLU A 70 -6.92 -17.19 8.33
N LYS A 71 -5.87 -16.41 8.04
CA LYS A 71 -4.63 -16.94 7.47
C LYS A 71 -3.98 -17.96 8.39
N GLN A 72 -3.88 -17.66 9.69
CA GLN A 72 -3.28 -18.57 10.66
C GLN A 72 -4.07 -19.89 10.78
N MET A 73 -5.39 -19.84 10.72
CA MET A 73 -6.23 -21.05 10.71
C MET A 73 -5.92 -21.93 9.50
N ILE A 74 -5.80 -21.33 8.32
CA ILE A 74 -5.48 -22.05 7.09
C ILE A 74 -4.07 -22.65 7.20
N LEU A 75 -3.07 -21.88 7.64
CA LEU A 75 -1.69 -22.35 7.81
C LEU A 75 -1.58 -23.55 8.76
N ARG A 76 -2.34 -23.58 9.86
CA ARG A 76 -2.33 -24.71 10.81
C ARG A 76 -2.93 -25.98 10.21
N LEU A 77 -3.97 -25.86 9.38
CA LEU A 77 -4.70 -27.01 8.83
C LEU A 77 -4.15 -27.49 7.48
N TYR A 78 -3.49 -26.61 6.74
CA TYR A 78 -2.99 -26.90 5.39
C TYR A 78 -2.07 -28.14 5.30
N PRO A 79 -1.10 -28.37 6.23
CA PRO A 79 -0.22 -29.54 6.16
C PRO A 79 -0.97 -30.88 6.21
N TYR A 80 -2.11 -30.93 6.92
CA TYR A 80 -2.91 -32.14 7.08
C TYR A 80 -3.84 -32.40 5.90
N HIS A 81 -4.17 -31.36 5.12
CA HIS A 81 -5.11 -31.42 3.99
C HIS A 81 -4.49 -30.84 2.71
N LYS A 82 -3.20 -31.10 2.49
CA LYS A 82 -2.43 -30.55 1.36
C LYS A 82 -2.91 -31.08 0.00
N ASP A 83 -3.39 -32.32 -0.02
CA ASP A 83 -3.79 -33.03 -1.24
C ASP A 83 -5.27 -32.83 -1.58
N ASP A 84 -6.09 -32.43 -0.59
CA ASP A 84 -7.53 -32.18 -0.75
C ASP A 84 -7.95 -30.84 -0.15
N MET A 85 -8.12 -29.85 -1.05
CA MET A 85 -8.56 -28.50 -0.68
C MET A 85 -10.01 -28.44 -0.21
N ILE A 86 -10.85 -29.39 -0.62
CA ILE A 86 -12.26 -29.44 -0.20
C ILE A 86 -12.32 -29.87 1.26
N MET A 87 -11.56 -30.90 1.65
CA MET A 87 -11.44 -31.29 3.05
C MET A 87 -10.84 -30.19 3.93
N LEU A 88 -9.84 -29.46 3.44
CA LEU A 88 -9.31 -28.29 4.14
C LEU A 88 -10.40 -27.25 4.40
N TRP A 89 -11.20 -26.96 3.38
CA TRP A 89 -12.29 -26.00 3.51
C TRP A 89 -13.36 -26.45 4.49
N ASP A 90 -13.77 -27.73 4.46
CA ASP A 90 -14.73 -28.29 5.42
C ASP A 90 -14.21 -28.21 6.87
N ALA A 91 -12.94 -28.57 7.10
CA ALA A 91 -12.31 -28.46 8.41
C ALA A 91 -12.25 -27.00 8.91
N LEU A 92 -12.01 -26.03 8.01
CA LEU A 92 -12.04 -24.61 8.33
C LEU A 92 -13.45 -24.12 8.66
N ARG A 93 -14.47 -24.56 7.89
CA ARG A 93 -15.89 -24.23 8.13
C ARG A 93 -16.32 -24.70 9.52
N LYS A 94 -15.93 -25.91 9.93
CA LYS A 94 -16.19 -26.45 11.29
C LYS A 94 -15.55 -25.60 12.41
N LYS A 95 -14.47 -24.88 12.12
CA LYS A 95 -13.79 -23.95 13.05
C LYS A 95 -14.26 -22.50 12.94
N GLY A 96 -15.34 -22.22 12.21
CA GLY A 96 -15.94 -20.89 12.10
C GLY A 96 -15.44 -20.04 10.92
N TYR A 97 -14.69 -20.60 9.97
CA TYR A 97 -14.33 -19.87 8.75
C TYR A 97 -15.58 -19.58 7.91
N THR A 98 -15.77 -18.35 7.45
CA THR A 98 -17.00 -17.93 6.75
C THR A 98 -16.83 -17.75 5.24
N ARG A 99 -15.60 -17.75 4.72
CA ARG A 99 -15.35 -17.42 3.32
C ARG A 99 -15.63 -18.59 2.37
N SER A 100 -15.85 -18.26 1.10
CA SER A 100 -16.08 -19.22 0.04
C SER A 100 -14.85 -20.11 -0.22
N TYR A 101 -15.11 -21.28 -0.78
CA TYR A 101 -14.07 -22.21 -1.25
C TYR A 101 -13.10 -21.55 -2.24
N THR A 102 -13.62 -20.81 -3.23
CA THR A 102 -12.81 -20.09 -4.22
C THR A 102 -11.87 -19.07 -3.59
N SER A 103 -12.34 -18.40 -2.53
CA SER A 103 -11.56 -17.43 -1.76
C SER A 103 -10.40 -18.10 -1.02
N LEU A 104 -10.66 -19.26 -0.41
CA LEU A 104 -9.62 -20.10 0.21
C LEU A 104 -8.53 -20.48 -0.79
N VAL A 105 -8.91 -21.04 -1.95
CA VAL A 105 -7.95 -21.51 -2.97
C VAL A 105 -7.04 -20.38 -3.45
N ARG A 106 -7.59 -19.17 -3.66
CA ARG A 106 -6.81 -17.99 -4.04
C ARG A 106 -5.77 -17.62 -2.97
N VAL A 107 -6.16 -17.62 -1.69
CA VAL A 107 -5.26 -17.31 -0.58
C VAL A 107 -4.16 -18.35 -0.43
N VAL A 108 -4.53 -19.63 -0.47
CA VAL A 108 -3.56 -20.74 -0.37
C VAL A 108 -2.49 -20.62 -1.46
N ASN A 109 -2.90 -20.37 -2.70
CA ASN A 109 -1.97 -20.21 -3.81
C ASN A 109 -1.10 -18.95 -3.71
N LYS A 110 -1.66 -17.85 -3.20
CA LYS A 110 -0.99 -16.55 -3.13
C LYS A 110 -0.01 -16.43 -1.96
N TRP A 111 -0.34 -16.97 -0.80
CA TRP A 111 0.41 -16.75 0.45
C TRP A 111 1.02 -18.04 1.00
N ILE A 112 0.28 -19.14 1.03
CA ILE A 112 0.68 -20.34 1.78
C ILE A 112 1.68 -21.21 1.01
N LYS A 113 1.43 -21.47 -0.29
CA LYS A 113 2.38 -22.26 -1.10
C LYS A 113 3.77 -21.62 -1.21
N PRO A 114 3.90 -20.29 -1.32
CA PRO A 114 5.20 -19.61 -1.24
C PRO A 114 5.87 -19.74 0.14
N GLU A 115 5.11 -19.59 1.23
CA GLU A 115 5.63 -19.65 2.61
C GLU A 115 6.15 -21.05 3.00
N ILE A 116 5.58 -22.12 2.44
CA ILE A 116 6.00 -23.51 2.72
C ILE A 116 7.21 -23.95 1.87
N LYS A 117 7.47 -23.25 0.75
CA LYS A 117 8.63 -23.53 -0.11
C LYS A 117 9.91 -22.80 0.33
N GLN A 118 9.81 -21.86 1.26
CA GLN A 118 10.94 -21.18 1.89
C GLN A 118 11.45 -21.98 3.08
#